data_AF-A0A6S6S1D2-F1
#
_entry.id   AF-A0A6S6S1D2-F1
#
_cell.length_a   1.000
_cell.length_b   1.000
_cell.length_c   1.000
_cell.angle_alpha   90.00
_cell.angle_beta   90.00
_cell.angle_gamma   90.00
#
_symmetry.space_group_name_H-M   'P 1'
#
loop_
_entity.id
_entity.type
_entity.pdbx_description
1 polymer ?
#
loop_
_entity_poly.entity_id
_entity_poly.type
_entity_poly.pdbx_seq_one_letter_code
_entity_poly.pdbx_strand_id
1 'polypeptide(L)'
;MNNMNALIREVKFTARDLTVWFWLVIVLSLSTVSLWSGLTEVEHQDATIEQLLEADKEERLAEQSKYENWGYLAYYTFHLTYDAPSDFAFAAMGLRDSQPWKHRVRMLALEGQIYERDVGNPSIALIGRFDFAFFTAFII
;
A
#
# COMPACT_ATOMS: atom_id res chain seq x y z
N MET A 1 0.65 19.25 -47.73
CA MET A 1 -0.54 18.77 -46.98
C MET A 1 -0.27 19.06 -45.51
N ASN A 2 -1.16 19.79 -44.82
CA ASN A 2 -0.90 20.26 -43.45
C ASN A 2 -0.77 19.05 -42.49
N ASN A 3 0.31 18.95 -41.72
CA ASN A 3 0.59 17.79 -40.84
C ASN A 3 -0.56 17.51 -39.86
N MET A 4 -1.26 18.56 -39.43
CA MET A 4 -2.45 18.48 -38.59
C MET A 4 -3.63 17.77 -39.26
N ASN A 5 -3.84 17.97 -40.57
CA ASN A 5 -4.93 17.32 -41.30
C ASN A 5 -4.64 15.84 -41.57
N ALA A 6 -3.36 15.46 -41.67
CA ALA A 6 -2.96 14.06 -41.75
C ALA A 6 -3.23 13.34 -40.41
N LEU A 7 -2.83 13.93 -39.29
CA LEU A 7 -3.11 13.43 -37.93
C LEU A 7 -4.61 13.22 -37.67
N ILE A 8 -5.45 14.22 -37.97
CA ILE A 8 -6.90 14.13 -37.77
C ILE A 8 -7.52 12.99 -38.60
N ARG A 9 -7.03 12.78 -39.82
CA ARG A 9 -7.51 11.71 -40.69
C ARG A 9 -7.14 10.34 -40.14
N GLU A 10 -5.92 10.18 -39.63
CA GLU A 10 -5.47 8.92 -39.02
C GLU A 10 -6.23 8.62 -37.72
N VAL A 11 -6.41 9.61 -36.85
CA VAL A 11 -7.24 9.45 -35.63
C VAL A 11 -8.67 9.04 -35.99
N LYS A 12 -9.28 9.67 -37.00
CA LYS A 12 -10.64 9.34 -37.45
C LYS A 12 -10.73 7.95 -38.09
N PHE A 13 -9.65 7.49 -38.73
CA PHE A 13 -9.56 6.14 -39.27
C PHE A 13 -9.49 5.11 -38.14
N THR A 14 -8.59 5.29 -37.19
CA THR A 14 -8.43 4.41 -36.02
C THR A 14 -9.69 4.38 -35.15
N ALA A 15 -10.37 5.50 -34.97
CA ALA A 15 -11.61 5.59 -34.19
C ALA A 15 -12.82 4.88 -34.82
N ARG A 16 -12.75 4.50 -36.11
CA ARG A 16 -13.80 3.71 -36.78
C ARG A 16 -13.62 2.21 -36.57
N ASP A 17 -12.47 1.78 -36.08
CA ASP A 17 -12.19 0.37 -35.81
C ASP A 17 -12.80 -0.04 -34.46
N LEU A 18 -13.71 -1.03 -34.48
CA LEU A 18 -14.37 -1.54 -33.29
C LEU A 18 -13.38 -2.27 -32.36
N THR A 19 -12.32 -2.85 -32.91
CA THR A 19 -11.28 -3.53 -32.14
C THR A 19 -10.50 -2.55 -31.29
N VAL A 20 -10.26 -1.33 -31.77
CA VAL A 20 -9.62 -0.27 -30.98
C VAL A 20 -10.48 0.09 -29.78
N TRP A 21 -11.79 0.29 -29.98
CA TRP A 21 -12.72 0.56 -28.89
C TRP A 21 -12.79 -0.59 -27.89
N PHE A 22 -12.79 -1.84 -28.37
CA PHE A 22 -12.78 -3.01 -27.51
C PHE A 22 -11.56 -3.02 -26.57
N TRP A 23 -10.35 -2.82 -27.11
CA TRP A 23 -9.14 -2.73 -26.29
C TRP A 23 -9.13 -1.52 -25.35
N LEU A 24 -9.61 -0.36 -25.79
CA LEU A 24 -9.72 0.82 -24.93
C LEU A 24 -10.66 0.58 -23.75
N VAL A 25 -11.80 -0.08 -23.97
CA VAL A 25 -12.73 -0.45 -22.90
C VAL A 25 -12.05 -1.41 -21.92
N ILE A 26 -11.32 -2.42 -22.41
CA ILE A 26 -10.59 -3.35 -21.54
C ILE A 26 -9.55 -2.61 -20.69
N VAL A 27 -8.73 -1.76 -21.31
CA VAL A 27 -7.69 -0.98 -20.59
C VAL A 27 -8.31 -0.05 -19.57
N LEU A 28 -9.42 0.61 -19.90
CA LEU A 28 -10.15 1.49 -18.99
C LEU A 28 -10.75 0.71 -17.82
N SER A 29 -11.35 -0.45 -18.08
CA SER A 29 -11.92 -1.32 -17.05
C SER A 29 -10.84 -1.85 -16.10
N LEU A 30 -9.72 -2.35 -16.64
CA LEU A 30 -8.61 -2.85 -15.82
C LEU A 30 -7.95 -1.74 -14.99
N SER A 31 -7.73 -0.56 -15.58
CA SER A 31 -7.28 0.63 -14.84
C SER A 31 -8.20 0.94 -13.67
N THR A 32 -9.50 0.97 -13.91
CA THR A 32 -10.51 1.31 -12.90
C THR A 32 -10.51 0.30 -11.76
N VAL A 33 -10.48 -1.00 -12.08
CA VAL A 33 -10.44 -2.09 -11.08
C VAL A 33 -9.16 -2.01 -10.26
N SER A 34 -8.04 -1.73 -10.91
CA SER A 34 -6.73 -1.61 -10.24
C SER A 34 -6.69 -0.45 -9.25
N LEU A 35 -7.16 0.74 -9.66
CA LEU A 35 -7.27 1.90 -8.78
C LEU A 35 -8.23 1.67 -7.62
N TRP A 36 -9.38 1.05 -7.90
CA TRP A 36 -10.36 0.71 -6.86
C TRP A 36 -9.77 -0.24 -5.82
N SER A 37 -9.07 -1.29 -6.26
CA SER A 37 -8.38 -2.22 -5.36
C SER A 37 -7.29 -1.55 -4.52
N GLY A 38 -6.59 -0.56 -5.08
CA GLY A 38 -5.58 0.20 -4.35
C GLY A 38 -6.19 1.08 -3.27
N LEU A 39 -7.30 1.76 -3.58
CA LEU A 39 -7.99 2.64 -2.63
C LEU A 39 -8.58 1.85 -1.44
N THR A 40 -9.23 0.71 -1.71
CA THR A 40 -9.80 -0.13 -0.64
C THR A 40 -8.72 -0.70 0.28
N GLU A 41 -7.53 -0.99 -0.25
CA GLU A 41 -6.40 -1.46 0.55
C GLU A 41 -5.85 -0.36 1.46
N VAL A 42 -5.74 0.87 0.96
CA VAL A 42 -5.32 2.02 1.77
C VAL A 42 -6.31 2.25 2.92
N GLU A 43 -7.62 2.24 2.64
CA GLU A 43 -8.65 2.36 3.66
C GLU A 43 -8.55 1.26 4.73
N HIS A 44 -8.28 0.01 4.30
CA HIS A 44 -8.11 -1.11 5.21
C HIS A 44 -6.85 -0.95 6.10
N GLN A 45 -5.75 -0.44 5.53
CA GLN A 45 -4.53 -0.16 6.30
C GLN A 45 -4.74 0.95 7.31
N ASP A 46 -5.39 2.04 6.92
CA ASP A 46 -5.69 3.14 7.83
C ASP A 46 -6.58 2.70 8.99
N ALA A 47 -7.63 1.93 8.70
CA ALA A 47 -8.48 1.34 9.74
C ALA A 47 -7.70 0.40 10.67
N THR A 48 -6.77 -0.37 10.12
CA THR A 48 -5.89 -1.25 10.92
C THR A 48 -4.97 -0.44 11.82
N ILE A 49 -4.38 0.65 11.31
CA ILE A 49 -3.51 1.54 12.08
C ILE A 49 -4.30 2.16 13.23
N GLU A 50 -5.51 2.64 12.98
CA GLU A 50 -6.38 3.22 14.01
C GLU A 50 -6.71 2.22 15.13
N GLN A 51 -7.06 0.98 14.76
CA GLN A 51 -7.29 -0.08 15.74
C GLN A 51 -6.05 -0.40 16.57
N LEU A 52 -4.88 -0.46 15.93
CA LEU A 52 -3.61 -0.73 16.62
C LEU A 52 -3.22 0.42 17.55
N LEU A 53 -3.48 1.67 17.18
CA LEU A 53 -3.23 2.84 18.02
C LEU A 53 -4.08 2.84 19.29
N GLU A 54 -5.36 2.47 19.18
CA GLU A 54 -6.23 2.37 20.37
C GLU A 54 -5.77 1.22 21.28
N ALA A 55 -5.45 0.05 20.71
CA ALA A 55 -4.93 -1.08 21.46
C ALA A 55 -3.59 -0.77 22.17
N ASP A 56 -2.67 -0.08 21.49
CA ASP A 56 -1.39 0.36 22.05
C ASP A 56 -1.60 1.33 23.24
N LYS A 57 -2.58 2.23 23.14
CA LYS A 57 -2.93 3.16 24.22
C LYS A 57 -3.49 2.43 25.44
N GLU A 58 -4.40 1.48 25.24
CA GLU A 58 -4.93 0.64 26.32
C GLU A 58 -3.81 -0.17 27.02
N GLU A 59 -2.92 -0.79 26.24
CA GLU A 59 -1.78 -1.55 26.76
C GLU A 59 -0.84 -0.64 27.58
N ARG A 60 -0.52 0.56 27.09
CA ARG A 60 0.32 1.54 27.81
C ARG A 60 -0.30 1.98 29.13
N LEU A 61 -1.60 2.23 29.19
CA LEU A 61 -2.28 2.62 30.42
C LEU A 61 -2.27 1.47 31.45
N ALA A 62 -2.45 0.23 31.00
CA ALA A 62 -2.37 -0.93 31.87
C ALA A 62 -0.95 -1.13 32.43
N GLU A 63 0.09 -0.90 31.65
CA GLU A 63 1.49 -1.03 32.10
C GLU A 63 1.99 0.11 32.97
N GLN A 64 1.49 1.34 32.76
CA GLN A 64 1.79 2.49 33.64
C GLN A 64 1.46 2.20 35.11
N SER A 65 0.42 1.40 35.39
CA SER A 65 0.06 1.01 36.75
C SER A 65 1.07 0.07 37.43
N LYS A 66 1.95 -0.58 36.66
CA LYS A 66 2.90 -1.60 37.16
C LYS A 66 4.27 -1.03 37.49
N TYR A 67 4.66 0.08 36.86
CA TYR A 67 6.01 0.64 36.96
C TYR A 67 5.97 2.15 37.21
N GLU A 68 6.46 2.60 38.37
CA GLU A 68 6.49 4.03 38.74
C GLU A 68 7.63 4.80 38.04
N ASN A 69 8.69 4.11 37.60
CA ASN A 69 9.86 4.72 37.00
C ASN A 69 9.77 4.72 35.46
N TRP A 70 9.85 5.91 34.89
CA TRP A 70 9.82 6.19 33.45
C TRP A 70 10.78 5.35 32.61
N GLY A 71 11.98 5.05 33.13
CA GLY A 71 12.96 4.22 32.44
C GLY A 71 12.50 2.77 32.31
N TYR A 72 11.95 2.18 33.37
CA TYR A 72 11.42 0.83 33.35
C TYR A 72 10.17 0.70 32.49
N LEU A 73 9.31 1.71 32.52
CA LEU A 73 8.14 1.79 31.66
C LEU A 73 8.55 1.81 30.18
N ALA A 74 9.48 2.71 29.79
CA ALA A 74 9.99 2.74 28.42
C ALA A 74 10.68 1.42 28.01
N TYR A 75 11.34 0.75 28.96
CA TYR A 75 12.11 -0.46 28.73
C TYR A 75 11.24 -1.70 28.48
N TYR A 76 10.18 -1.88 29.26
CA TYR A 76 9.35 -3.09 29.23
C TYR A 76 8.07 -2.95 28.41
N THR A 77 7.58 -1.72 28.22
CA THR A 77 6.37 -1.49 27.43
C THR A 77 6.67 -1.56 25.94
N PHE A 78 5.71 -2.09 25.20
CA PHE A 78 5.73 -2.07 23.76
C PHE A 78 5.32 -0.70 23.21
N HIS A 79 5.95 -0.30 22.12
CA HIS A 79 5.66 0.92 21.39
C HIS A 79 5.32 0.55 19.95
N LEU A 80 4.12 0.88 19.50
CA LEU A 80 3.75 0.77 18.11
C LEU A 80 4.52 1.80 17.26
N THR A 81 5.12 1.33 16.17
CA THR A 81 5.72 2.15 15.12
C THR A 81 5.06 1.77 13.80
N TYR A 82 4.73 2.76 12.98
CA TYR A 82 4.08 2.53 11.70
C TYR A 82 4.47 3.60 10.70
N ASP A 83 4.40 3.25 9.42
CA ASP A 83 4.51 4.13 8.27
C ASP A 83 3.11 4.28 7.68
N ALA A 84 2.53 5.47 7.66
CA ALA A 84 1.18 5.67 7.14
C ALA A 84 1.17 5.62 5.60
N PRO A 85 0.08 5.17 4.95
CA PRO A 85 -0.05 5.29 3.50
C PRO A 85 0.05 6.75 3.06
N SER A 86 0.89 7.05 2.07
CA SER A 86 0.91 8.37 1.43
C SER A 86 -0.33 8.58 0.55
N ASP A 87 -0.64 9.82 0.21
CA ASP A 87 -1.75 10.19 -0.67
C ASP A 87 -1.77 9.44 -2.02
N PHE A 88 -0.61 8.99 -2.52
CA PHE A 88 -0.49 8.23 -3.78
C PHE A 88 -0.20 6.73 -3.59
N ALA A 89 -0.29 6.22 -2.37
CA ALA A 89 0.02 4.82 -2.06
C ALA A 89 -0.90 3.84 -2.81
N PHE A 90 -2.16 4.23 -3.06
CA PHE A 90 -3.13 3.41 -3.80
C PHE A 90 -2.67 3.02 -5.20
N ALA A 91 -1.81 3.82 -5.83
CA ALA A 91 -1.37 3.57 -7.20
C ALA A 91 -0.18 2.60 -7.27
N ALA A 92 0.60 2.44 -6.20
CA ALA A 92 1.85 1.69 -6.18
C ALA A 92 1.99 0.87 -4.89
N MET A 93 0.99 0.03 -4.61
CA MET A 93 0.87 -0.72 -3.37
C MET A 93 1.92 -1.84 -3.25
N GLY A 94 2.36 -2.43 -4.38
CA GLY A 94 3.25 -3.59 -4.36
C GLY A 94 4.59 -3.36 -3.64
N LEU A 95 5.12 -2.13 -3.68
CA LEU A 95 6.36 -1.80 -2.97
C LEU A 95 6.17 -1.82 -1.45
N ARG A 96 5.03 -1.32 -0.98
CA ARG A 96 4.68 -1.19 0.43
C ARG A 96 4.27 -2.52 1.05
N ASP A 97 3.70 -3.44 0.27
CA ASP A 97 3.43 -4.81 0.72
C ASP A 97 4.70 -5.64 0.95
N SER A 98 5.79 -5.30 0.24
CA SER A 98 7.07 -6.00 0.37
C SER A 98 7.87 -5.58 1.62
N GLN A 99 7.57 -4.42 2.18
CA GLN A 99 8.28 -3.85 3.32
C GLN A 99 7.38 -3.83 4.57
N PRO A 100 7.90 -4.13 5.76
CA PRO A 100 7.13 -3.96 6.99
C PRO A 100 6.75 -2.49 7.19
N TRP A 101 5.46 -2.18 7.19
CA TRP A 101 4.94 -0.82 7.42
C TRP A 101 4.37 -0.62 8.83
N LYS A 102 4.31 -1.68 9.65
CA LYS A 102 3.97 -1.63 11.07
C LYS A 102 4.87 -2.56 11.86
N HIS A 103 5.28 -2.13 13.05
CA HIS A 103 6.13 -2.92 13.91
C HIS A 103 5.94 -2.53 15.37
N ARG A 104 6.00 -3.53 16.27
CA ARG A 104 5.87 -3.30 17.71
C ARG A 104 7.23 -3.51 18.35
N VAL A 105 7.80 -2.44 18.91
CA VAL A 105 9.16 -2.45 19.46
C VAL A 105 9.17 -2.30 20.97
N ARG A 106 10.22 -2.80 21.62
CA ARG A 106 10.59 -2.44 22.99
C ARG A 106 11.96 -1.78 22.98
N MET A 107 12.20 -0.89 23.93
CA MET A 107 13.55 -0.33 24.09
C MET A 107 14.56 -1.40 24.51
N LEU A 108 14.10 -2.46 25.19
CA LEU A 108 14.89 -3.67 25.39
C LEU A 108 15.18 -4.33 24.03
N ALA A 109 16.47 -4.48 23.68
CA ALA A 109 16.93 -5.20 22.49
C ALA A 109 16.44 -4.64 21.13
N LEU A 110 16.27 -3.32 21.04
CA LEU A 110 15.81 -2.64 19.82
C LEU A 110 16.64 -3.00 18.57
N GLU A 111 17.96 -3.12 18.70
CA GLU A 111 18.87 -3.50 17.59
C GLU A 111 18.60 -4.91 17.07
N GLY A 112 18.17 -5.85 17.91
CA GLY A 112 17.79 -7.19 17.44
C GLY A 112 16.46 -7.17 16.71
N GLN A 113 15.50 -6.38 17.21
CA GLN A 113 14.13 -6.34 16.71
C GLN A 113 14.03 -5.76 15.30
N ILE A 114 14.90 -4.82 14.91
CA ILE A 114 14.89 -4.27 13.53
C ILE A 114 15.21 -5.32 12.45
N TYR A 115 15.87 -6.42 12.81
CA TYR A 115 16.13 -7.54 11.89
C TYR A 115 15.05 -8.64 12.00
N GLU A 116 14.21 -8.59 13.02
CA GLU A 116 13.11 -9.50 13.26
C GLU A 116 11.90 -9.08 12.41
N ARG A 117 11.98 -9.42 11.13
CA ARG A 117 10.91 -9.15 10.17
C ARG A 117 9.77 -10.13 10.36
N ASP A 118 8.54 -9.60 10.38
CA ASP A 118 7.36 -10.43 10.22
C ASP A 118 7.41 -11.05 8.82
N VAL A 119 7.65 -12.35 8.75
CA VAL A 119 7.80 -13.05 7.48
C VAL A 119 6.40 -13.23 6.92
N GLY A 120 5.99 -12.26 6.10
CA GLY A 120 4.72 -12.32 5.37
C GLY A 120 4.58 -13.62 4.58
N ASN A 121 3.36 -13.99 4.24
CA ASN A 121 3.09 -15.26 3.57
C ASN A 121 3.87 -15.35 2.22
N PRO A 122 4.85 -16.24 2.09
CA PRO A 122 5.72 -16.30 0.92
C PRO A 122 4.96 -16.67 -0.36
N SER A 123 3.82 -17.37 -0.24
CA SER A 123 2.96 -17.69 -1.38
C SER A 123 2.26 -16.47 -1.97
N ILE A 124 1.88 -15.50 -1.13
CA ILE A 124 1.26 -14.24 -1.58
C ILE A 124 2.33 -13.33 -2.18
N ALA A 125 3.52 -13.29 -1.57
CA ALA A 125 4.66 -12.53 -2.09
C ALA A 125 5.12 -13.02 -3.48
N LEU A 126 5.01 -14.33 -3.76
CA LEU A 126 5.43 -14.91 -5.04
C LEU A 126 4.50 -14.53 -6.20
N ILE A 127 3.19 -14.42 -5.95
CA ILE A 127 2.18 -14.07 -6.97
C ILE A 127 2.24 -12.57 -7.29
N GLY A 128 2.57 -11.76 -6.28
CA GLY A 128 2.46 -10.30 -6.37
C GLY A 128 1.01 -9.83 -6.33
N ARG A 129 0.81 -8.55 -6.01
CA ARG A 129 -0.50 -7.91 -6.09
C ARG A 129 -0.66 -7.18 -7.41
N PHE A 130 -1.85 -7.27 -7.99
CA PHE A 130 -2.20 -6.52 -9.18
C PHE A 130 -2.56 -5.08 -8.78
N ASP A 131 -1.60 -4.16 -8.91
CA ASP A 131 -1.77 -2.72 -8.63
C ASP A 131 -1.66 -1.87 -9.91
N PHE A 132 -1.88 -0.57 -9.77
CA PHE A 132 -1.98 0.32 -10.93
C PHE A 132 -0.61 0.59 -11.55
N ALA A 133 0.45 0.63 -10.74
CA ALA A 133 1.83 0.71 -11.20
C ALA A 133 2.20 -0.53 -12.04
N PHE A 134 1.85 -1.74 -11.59
CA PHE A 134 2.02 -2.96 -12.38
C PHE A 134 1.24 -2.88 -13.69
N PHE A 135 -0.04 -2.51 -13.62
CA PHE A 135 -0.88 -2.37 -14.82
C PHE A 135 -0.25 -1.41 -15.84
N THR A 136 0.18 -0.23 -15.38
CA THR A 136 0.79 0.79 -16.23
C THR A 136 2.14 0.34 -16.78
N ALA A 137 2.97 -0.35 -16.00
CA ALA A 137 4.30 -0.76 -16.44
C ALA A 137 4.30 -1.87 -17.50
N PHE A 138 3.27 -2.74 -17.50
CA PHE A 138 3.23 -3.92 -18.37
C PHE A 138 2.19 -3.86 -19.49
N ILE A 139 1.13 -3.05 -19.35
CA ILE A 139 0.01 -3.02 -20.30
C ILE A 139 -0.10 -1.69 -21.06
N ILE A 140 0.29 -0.57 -20.45
CA ILE A 140 0.29 0.76 -21.08
C ILE A 140 1.65 1.03 -21.73
#